data_AF-A0AAU4DD13-F1
#
_entry.id   AF-A0AAU4DD13-F1
#
_cell.length_a   1.000
_cell.length_b   1.000
_cell.length_c   1.000
_cell.angle_alpha   90.00
_cell.angle_beta   90.00
_cell.angle_gamma   90.00
#
_symmetry.space_group_name_H-M   'P 1'
#
loop_
_entity.id
_entity.type
_entity.pdbx_description
1 polymer ?
#
loop_
_entity_poly.entity_id
_entity_poly.type
_entity_poly.pdbx_seq_one_letter_code
_entity_poly.pdbx_strand_id
1 'polypeptide(L)'
;MIRQRAHRTPRHPEPHRRRGVHPRDAGLHRAFPRRPVGVAIGAAVHEPLLIPPLAASAALIHSVPALPLAQPRSVIGGHLLCAAVGLGVHAALGSSLWSAAIAAGLALGTTMLARTPHSPACDTAVIAVLQGPPPARFLSTLAVAAVLLVLAGCAAARLRRAATPYPSYWW
;
A
#
# COMPACT_ATOMS: atom_id res chain seq x y z
N MET A 1 -17.92 -43.62 -62.60
CA MET A 1 -16.82 -42.66 -62.80
C MET A 1 -16.95 -41.57 -61.73
N ILE A 2 -16.04 -41.61 -60.76
CA ILE A 2 -15.47 -40.52 -59.93
C ILE A 2 -16.43 -39.62 -59.09
N ARG A 3 -16.42 -39.87 -57.76
CA ARG A 3 -16.82 -38.95 -56.69
C ARG A 3 -16.00 -37.65 -56.76
N GLN A 4 -16.64 -36.51 -56.99
CA GLN A 4 -16.02 -35.20 -56.73
C GLN A 4 -16.02 -34.93 -55.21
N ARG A 5 -14.84 -35.10 -54.58
CA ARG A 5 -14.59 -34.63 -53.21
C ARG A 5 -14.61 -33.10 -53.22
N ALA A 6 -15.50 -32.52 -52.44
CA ALA A 6 -15.58 -31.09 -52.19
C ALA A 6 -14.22 -30.56 -51.68
N HIS A 7 -13.63 -29.65 -52.46
CA HIS A 7 -12.52 -28.80 -52.02
C HIS A 7 -13.02 -27.93 -50.86
N ARG A 8 -12.66 -28.28 -49.62
CA ARG A 8 -12.79 -27.39 -48.47
C ARG A 8 -11.72 -26.32 -48.60
N THR A 9 -12.14 -25.09 -48.88
CA THR A 9 -11.31 -23.89 -48.75
C THR A 9 -10.80 -23.78 -47.30
N PRO A 10 -9.51 -23.46 -47.07
CA PRO A 10 -9.01 -23.21 -45.72
C PRO A 10 -9.71 -21.98 -45.15
N ARG A 11 -10.40 -22.16 -44.02
CA ARG A 11 -11.02 -21.04 -43.29
C ARG A 11 -9.91 -20.11 -42.80
N HIS A 12 -9.95 -18.86 -43.26
CA HIS A 12 -9.14 -17.79 -42.70
C HIS A 12 -9.36 -17.75 -41.18
N PRO A 13 -8.31 -17.63 -40.34
CA PRO A 13 -8.49 -17.37 -38.93
C PRO A 13 -9.23 -16.03 -38.77
N GLU A 14 -10.36 -16.05 -38.07
CA GLU A 14 -11.08 -14.85 -37.63
C GLU A 14 -10.07 -13.87 -37.03
N PRO A 15 -10.04 -12.59 -37.44
CA PRO A 15 -9.20 -11.62 -36.78
C PRO A 15 -9.66 -11.54 -35.33
N HIS A 16 -8.76 -11.91 -34.41
CA HIS A 16 -8.97 -11.79 -32.98
C HIS A 16 -9.63 -10.43 -32.69
N ARG A 17 -10.92 -10.44 -32.36
CA ARG A 17 -11.63 -9.25 -31.87
C ARG A 17 -10.78 -8.72 -30.74
N ARG A 18 -10.05 -7.62 -30.99
CA ARG A 18 -9.37 -6.85 -29.96
C ARG A 18 -10.48 -6.53 -28.97
N ARG A 19 -10.46 -7.21 -27.80
CA ARG A 19 -11.35 -6.88 -26.69
C ARG A 19 -11.17 -5.39 -26.48
N GLY A 20 -12.19 -4.61 -26.85
CA GLY A 20 -12.20 -3.18 -26.58
C GLY A 20 -11.88 -3.02 -25.12
N VAL A 21 -10.85 -2.22 -24.83
CA VAL A 21 -10.49 -1.83 -23.48
C VAL A 21 -11.77 -1.32 -22.82
N HIS A 22 -12.18 -1.95 -21.72
CA HIS A 22 -13.44 -1.64 -21.06
C HIS A 22 -13.37 -0.17 -20.64
N PRO A 23 -14.42 0.67 -20.80
CA PRO A 23 -14.36 2.09 -20.43
C PRO A 23 -14.02 2.34 -18.95
N ARG A 24 -14.03 1.30 -18.11
CA ARG A 24 -13.57 1.33 -16.71
C ARG A 24 -12.04 1.45 -16.57
N ASP A 25 -11.28 1.03 -17.57
CA ASP A 25 -9.81 1.02 -17.53
C ASP A 25 -9.24 2.42 -17.90
N ALA A 26 -10.05 3.26 -18.54
CA ALA A 26 -9.70 4.63 -18.93
C ALA A 26 -9.70 5.65 -17.76
N GLY A 27 -10.21 5.25 -16.60
CA GLY A 27 -10.21 6.06 -15.37
C GLY A 27 -8.94 5.93 -14.54
N LEU A 28 -8.13 4.89 -14.78
CA LEU A 28 -7.00 4.54 -13.93
C LEU A 28 -5.87 5.58 -13.98
N HIS A 29 -5.69 6.24 -15.11
CA HIS A 29 -4.66 7.28 -15.33
C HIS A 29 -5.08 8.67 -14.84
N ARG A 30 -6.34 8.88 -14.42
CA ARG A 30 -6.80 10.14 -13.81
C ARG A 30 -6.70 10.14 -12.29
N ALA A 31 -6.35 9.01 -11.68
CA ALA A 31 -6.32 8.82 -10.23
C ALA A 31 -4.97 9.13 -9.57
N PHE A 32 -3.94 9.51 -10.33
CA PHE A 32 -2.67 9.92 -9.72
C PHE A 32 -2.77 11.38 -9.26
N PRO A 33 -2.64 11.68 -7.96
CA PRO A 33 -2.77 13.05 -7.47
C PRO A 33 -1.67 13.93 -8.08
N ARG A 34 -2.09 15.01 -8.75
CA ARG A 34 -1.19 16.06 -9.31
C ARG A 34 -0.41 16.84 -8.25
N ARG A 35 -0.54 16.51 -6.96
CA ARG A 35 0.19 17.15 -5.86
C ARG A 35 0.87 16.09 -5.00
N PRO A 36 2.18 16.17 -4.78
CA PRO A 36 2.95 15.17 -4.03
C PRO A 36 2.73 15.35 -2.52
N VAL A 37 1.52 15.10 -2.02
CA VAL A 37 1.20 15.19 -0.59
C VAL A 37 2.06 14.22 0.24
N GLY A 38 2.36 13.03 -0.29
CA GLY A 38 3.22 12.06 0.40
C GLY A 38 4.68 12.55 0.59
N VAL A 39 5.20 13.33 -0.36
CA VAL A 39 6.59 13.85 -0.30
C VAL A 39 6.71 14.98 0.72
N ALA A 40 5.69 15.84 0.84
CA ALA A 40 5.70 16.94 1.80
C ALA A 40 5.65 16.46 3.26
N ILE A 41 4.92 15.37 3.53
CA ILE A 41 4.83 14.79 4.87
C ILE A 41 6.13 14.05 5.21
N GLY A 42 6.68 13.25 4.30
CA GLY A 42 7.96 12.57 4.52
C GLY A 42 9.15 13.51 4.78
N ALA A 43 9.16 14.68 4.11
CA ALA A 43 10.19 15.71 4.32
C ALA A 43 10.12 16.38 5.70
N ALA A 44 8.94 16.40 6.35
CA ALA A 44 8.73 17.08 7.63
C ALA A 44 9.16 16.25 8.86
N VAL A 45 9.40 14.95 8.72
CA VAL A 45 9.54 14.03 9.87
C VAL A 45 11.00 13.84 10.34
N HIS A 46 11.99 14.44 9.66
CA HIS A 46 13.43 14.28 9.98
C HIS A 46 13.94 12.82 10.09
N GLU A 47 13.17 11.85 9.58
CA GLU A 47 13.51 10.42 9.53
C GLU A 47 13.38 9.92 8.09
N PRO A 48 14.42 10.07 7.26
CA PRO A 48 14.38 9.75 5.83
C PRO A 48 13.99 8.31 5.54
N LEU A 49 14.28 7.40 6.48
CA LEU A 49 14.00 5.98 6.34
C LEU A 49 12.52 5.66 6.49
N LEU A 50 11.71 6.52 7.10
CA LEU A 50 10.25 6.35 7.13
C LEU A 50 9.56 6.80 5.82
N ILE A 51 10.30 7.41 4.88
CA ILE A 51 9.73 7.86 3.61
C ILE A 51 9.13 6.70 2.80
N PRO A 52 9.82 5.56 2.57
CA PRO A 52 9.25 4.45 1.81
C PRO A 52 7.91 3.92 2.35
N PRO A 53 7.78 3.52 3.64
CA PRO A 53 6.51 3.02 4.16
C PRO A 53 5.41 4.08 4.07
N LEU A 54 5.68 5.33 4.47
CA LEU A 54 4.68 6.40 4.47
C LEU A 54 4.25 6.81 3.05
N ALA A 55 5.17 6.81 2.09
CA ALA A 55 4.88 7.10 0.70
C ALA A 55 4.02 6.01 0.06
N ALA A 56 4.30 4.73 0.34
CA ALA A 56 3.47 3.62 -0.12
C ALA A 56 2.05 3.67 0.49
N SER A 57 1.93 3.99 1.77
CA SER A 57 0.64 4.23 2.43
C SER A 57 -0.11 5.40 1.80
N ALA A 58 0.59 6.50 1.50
CA ALA A 58 0.01 7.65 0.80
C ALA A 58 -0.49 7.27 -0.60
N ALA A 59 0.27 6.48 -1.36
CA ALA A 59 -0.13 6.03 -2.67
C ALA A 59 -1.44 5.21 -2.61
N LEU A 60 -1.60 4.34 -1.62
CA LEU A 60 -2.82 3.55 -1.43
C LEU A 60 -4.02 4.41 -1.05
N ILE A 61 -3.85 5.32 -0.08
CA ILE A 61 -4.93 6.24 0.35
C ILE A 61 -5.44 7.08 -0.83
N HIS A 62 -4.54 7.53 -1.72
CA HIS A 62 -4.92 8.40 -2.83
C HIS A 62 -5.40 7.66 -4.07
N SER A 63 -4.85 6.48 -4.36
CA SER A 63 -5.20 5.73 -5.58
C SER A 63 -6.44 4.86 -5.39
N VAL A 64 -6.60 4.27 -4.20
CA VAL A 64 -7.61 3.25 -3.89
C VAL A 64 -8.19 3.42 -2.47
N PRO A 65 -8.77 4.59 -2.15
CA PRO A 65 -9.23 4.95 -0.79
C PRO A 65 -10.30 4.04 -0.19
N ALA A 66 -11.06 3.32 -1.02
CA ALA A 66 -12.12 2.41 -0.57
C ALA A 66 -11.57 1.07 -0.04
N LEU A 67 -10.30 0.73 -0.29
CA LEU A 67 -9.76 -0.55 0.12
C LEU A 67 -9.65 -0.66 1.65
N PRO A 68 -9.88 -1.85 2.23
CA PRO A 68 -9.71 -2.11 3.67
C PRO A 68 -8.32 -1.75 4.20
N LEU A 69 -7.30 -1.94 3.37
CA LEU A 69 -5.91 -1.62 3.67
C LEU A 69 -5.59 -0.12 3.71
N ALA A 70 -6.40 0.71 3.06
CA ALA A 70 -6.22 2.16 3.08
C ALA A 70 -6.94 2.82 4.26
N GLN A 71 -7.81 2.10 4.98
CA GLN A 71 -8.60 2.68 6.06
C GLN A 71 -7.72 3.14 7.24
N PRO A 72 -8.14 4.19 7.98
CA PRO A 72 -7.36 4.77 9.08
C PRO A 72 -6.85 3.74 10.10
N ARG A 73 -7.70 2.78 10.46
CA ARG A 73 -7.33 1.70 11.39
C ARG A 73 -6.20 0.83 10.89
N SER A 74 -6.20 0.52 9.59
CA SER A 74 -5.20 -0.33 8.97
C SER A 74 -3.88 0.45 8.83
N VAL A 75 -3.95 1.72 8.45
CA VAL A 75 -2.77 2.60 8.34
C VAL A 75 -2.11 2.78 9.72
N ILE A 76 -2.84 3.34 10.69
CA ILE A 76 -2.28 3.66 12.01
C ILE A 76 -1.94 2.36 12.77
N GLY A 77 -2.91 1.45 12.88
CA GLY A 77 -2.72 0.19 13.59
C GLY A 77 -1.64 -0.68 12.94
N GLY A 78 -1.62 -0.75 11.61
CA GLY A 78 -0.61 -1.51 10.87
C GLY A 78 0.80 -0.99 11.11
N HIS A 79 1.04 0.32 10.96
CA HIS A 79 2.37 0.89 11.23
C HIS A 79 2.82 0.66 12.66
N LEU A 80 1.95 0.86 13.65
CA LEU A 80 2.30 0.67 15.06
C LEU A 80 2.55 -0.79 15.43
N LEU A 81 1.74 -1.74 14.93
CA LEU A 81 1.98 -3.17 15.14
C LEU A 81 3.29 -3.61 14.50
N CYS A 82 3.53 -3.25 13.24
CA CYS A 82 4.76 -3.60 12.54
C CYS A 82 5.99 -2.99 13.21
N ALA A 83 5.90 -1.75 13.70
CA ALA A 83 6.97 -1.13 14.46
C ALA A 83 7.25 -1.87 15.77
N ALA A 84 6.22 -2.26 16.52
CA ALA A 84 6.37 -3.06 17.74
C ALA A 84 7.02 -4.42 17.46
N VAL A 85 6.60 -5.11 16.39
CA VAL A 85 7.20 -6.38 15.95
C VAL A 85 8.66 -6.17 15.56
N GLY A 86 8.97 -5.16 14.76
CA GLY A 86 10.34 -4.86 14.33
C GLY A 86 11.26 -4.52 15.49
N LEU A 87 10.82 -3.70 16.44
CA LEU A 87 11.56 -3.38 17.66
C LEU A 87 11.76 -4.63 18.54
N GLY A 88 10.75 -5.49 18.66
CA GLY A 88 10.85 -6.74 19.40
C GLY A 88 11.85 -7.72 18.78
N VAL A 89 11.83 -7.85 17.45
CA VAL A 89 12.79 -8.69 16.72
C VAL A 89 14.20 -8.11 16.81
N HIS A 90 14.36 -6.79 16.71
CA HIS A 90 15.65 -6.13 16.92
C HIS A 90 16.20 -6.44 18.31
N ALA A 91 15.37 -6.33 19.35
CA ALA A 91 15.78 -6.60 20.72
C ALA A 91 16.16 -8.07 20.94
N ALA A 92 15.52 -9.01 20.24
CA ALA A 92 15.77 -10.44 20.40
C ALA A 92 16.92 -10.98 19.55
N LEU A 93 17.06 -10.52 18.30
CA LEU A 93 17.96 -11.09 17.29
C LEU A 93 19.01 -10.09 16.78
N GLY A 94 18.98 -8.84 17.23
CA GLY A 94 19.86 -7.77 16.75
C GLY A 94 19.60 -7.34 15.30
N SER A 95 20.47 -6.48 14.79
CA SER A 95 20.43 -6.00 13.41
C SER A 95 21.11 -6.98 12.46
N SER A 96 20.33 -7.64 11.61
CA SER A 96 20.83 -8.44 10.50
C SER A 96 19.79 -8.50 9.38
N LEU A 97 20.21 -8.85 8.16
CA LEU A 97 19.28 -9.01 7.03
C LEU A 97 18.30 -10.17 7.27
N TRP A 98 18.75 -11.23 7.96
CA TRP A 98 17.90 -12.35 8.38
C TRP A 98 16.86 -11.92 9.42
N SER A 99 17.28 -11.16 10.44
CA SER A 99 16.38 -10.59 11.45
C SER A 99 15.32 -9.69 10.79
N ALA A 100 15.71 -8.90 9.79
CA ALA A 100 14.78 -8.03 9.05
C ALA A 100 13.77 -8.84 8.23
N ALA A 101 14.19 -9.91 7.56
CA ALA A 101 13.29 -10.81 6.83
C ALA A 101 12.30 -11.53 7.77
N ILE A 102 12.77 -11.97 8.93
CA ILE A 102 11.91 -12.56 9.97
C ILE A 102 10.90 -11.54 10.47
N ALA A 103 11.34 -10.32 10.79
CA ALA A 103 10.45 -9.24 11.21
C ALA A 103 9.41 -8.88 10.16
N ALA A 104 9.77 -8.84 8.88
CA ALA A 104 8.84 -8.61 7.78
C ALA A 104 7.73 -9.68 7.73
N GLY A 105 8.10 -10.97 7.81
CA GLY A 105 7.14 -12.07 7.83
C GLY A 105 6.22 -12.03 9.06
N LEU A 106 6.77 -11.79 10.25
CA LEU A 106 6.00 -11.64 11.49
C LEU A 106 5.09 -10.42 11.46
N ALA A 107 5.55 -9.29 10.92
CA ALA A 107 4.78 -8.07 10.77
C ALA A 107 3.59 -8.26 9.82
N LEU A 108 3.79 -8.95 8.71
CA LEU A 108 2.70 -9.30 7.80
C LEU A 108 1.68 -10.22 8.49
N GLY A 109 2.13 -11.28 9.16
CA GLY A 109 1.25 -12.19 9.91
C GLY A 109 0.45 -11.48 11.00
N THR A 110 1.12 -10.69 11.84
CA THR A 110 0.48 -9.96 12.95
C THR A 110 -0.56 -8.95 12.48
N THR A 111 -0.30 -8.22 11.39
CA THR A 111 -1.29 -7.29 10.83
C THR A 111 -2.51 -7.99 10.23
N MET A 112 -2.33 -9.20 9.66
CA MET A 112 -3.46 -10.04 9.25
C MET A 112 -4.26 -10.53 10.46
N LEU A 113 -3.60 -11.03 11.51
CA LEU A 113 -4.27 -11.51 12.73
C LEU A 113 -5.02 -10.38 13.46
N ALA A 114 -4.45 -9.19 13.53
CA ALA A 114 -5.06 -8.03 14.18
C ALA A 114 -6.21 -7.41 13.37
N ARG A 115 -6.54 -7.96 12.19
CA ARG A 115 -7.55 -7.42 11.25
C ARG A 115 -7.23 -5.98 10.79
N THR A 116 -5.95 -5.61 10.79
CA THR A 116 -5.44 -4.32 10.32
C THR A 116 -4.46 -4.52 9.16
N PRO A 117 -4.89 -5.15 8.04
CA PRO A 117 -3.99 -5.47 6.94
C PRO A 117 -3.45 -4.20 6.30
N HIS A 118 -2.14 -3.96 6.41
CA HIS A 118 -1.51 -2.80 5.82
C HIS A 118 -0.08 -3.13 5.38
N SER A 119 0.03 -3.76 4.21
CA SER A 119 1.32 -4.21 3.67
C SER A 119 2.43 -3.14 3.67
N PRO A 120 2.18 -1.83 3.42
CA PRO A 120 3.23 -0.80 3.51
C PRO A 120 3.89 -0.70 4.89
N ALA A 121 3.21 -1.10 5.95
CA ALA A 121 3.78 -1.10 7.29
C ALA A 121 4.86 -2.19 7.47
N CYS A 122 4.92 -3.20 6.61
CA CYS A 122 5.96 -4.22 6.66
C CYS A 122 7.36 -3.60 6.58
N ASP A 123 7.54 -2.60 5.71
CA ASP A 123 8.81 -1.86 5.57
C ASP A 123 9.18 -1.17 6.88
N THR A 124 8.20 -0.73 7.68
CA THR A 124 8.42 -0.12 9.00
C THR A 124 9.07 -1.11 9.98
N ALA A 125 8.67 -2.40 9.94
CA ALA A 125 9.29 -3.43 10.76
C ALA A 125 10.75 -3.68 10.35
N VAL A 126 11.01 -3.72 9.04
CA VAL A 126 12.36 -3.86 8.47
C VAL A 126 13.25 -2.70 8.92
N ILE A 127 12.76 -1.46 8.82
CA ILE A 127 13.50 -0.26 9.25
C ILE A 127 13.81 -0.32 10.75
N ALA A 128 12.84 -0.69 11.58
CA ALA A 128 13.03 -0.81 13.02
C ALA A 128 14.13 -1.84 13.37
N VAL A 129 14.20 -2.96 12.65
CA VAL A 129 15.27 -3.95 12.85
C VAL A 129 16.63 -3.44 12.41
N LEU A 130 16.71 -2.82 11.23
CA LEU A 130 18.01 -2.42 10.68
C LEU A 130 18.62 -1.24 11.43
N GLN A 131 17.79 -0.29 11.86
CA GLN A 131 18.24 0.93 12.53
C GLN A 131 18.38 0.81 14.04
N GLY A 132 17.63 -0.10 14.68
CA GLY A 132 17.58 -0.18 16.15
C GLY A 132 17.27 1.15 16.85
N PRO A 133 16.26 1.92 16.39
CA PRO A 133 16.03 3.26 16.93
C PRO A 133 15.47 3.17 18.37
N PRO A 134 15.63 4.24 19.18
CA PRO A 134 15.03 4.30 20.51
C PRO A 134 13.50 4.08 20.43
N PRO A 135 12.93 3.07 21.11
CA PRO A 135 11.54 2.65 20.91
C PRO A 135 10.51 3.79 21.07
N ALA A 136 10.63 4.57 22.14
CA ALA A 136 9.70 5.66 22.44
C ALA A 136 9.69 6.72 21.33
N ARG A 137 10.87 7.15 20.87
CA ARG A 137 11.01 8.16 19.81
C ARG A 137 10.52 7.63 18.48
N PHE A 138 10.86 6.38 18.13
CA PHE A 138 10.43 5.78 16.87
C PHE A 138 8.91 5.65 16.80
N LEU A 139 8.29 5.11 17.85
CA LEU A 139 6.84 4.95 17.93
C LEU A 139 6.10 6.29 17.94
N SER A 140 6.57 7.29 18.69
CA SER A 140 5.92 8.61 18.71
C SER A 140 5.99 9.30 17.35
N THR A 141 7.15 9.28 16.70
CA THR A 141 7.36 9.89 15.39
C THR A 141 6.51 9.20 14.32
N LEU A 142 6.50 7.87 14.31
CA LEU A 142 5.68 7.07 13.40
C LEU A 142 4.18 7.29 13.62
N ALA A 143 3.73 7.33 14.88
CA ALA A 143 2.33 7.59 15.22
C ALA A 143 1.88 8.95 14.68
N VAL A 144 2.67 10.00 14.91
CA VAL A 144 2.40 11.35 14.39
C VAL A 144 2.35 11.33 12.87
N ALA A 145 3.33 10.71 12.21
CA ALA A 145 3.37 10.63 10.75
C ALA A 145 2.16 9.88 10.16
N ALA A 146 1.77 8.75 10.76
CA ALA A 146 0.61 7.97 10.33
C ALA A 146 -0.71 8.73 10.51
N VAL A 147 -0.86 9.45 11.64
CA VAL A 147 -2.02 10.32 11.89
C VAL A 147 -2.08 11.46 10.88
N LEU A 148 -0.96 12.17 10.67
CA LEU A 148 -0.88 13.25 9.68
C LEU A 148 -1.21 12.75 8.27
N LEU A 149 -0.76 11.55 7.92
CA LEU A 149 -1.06 10.94 6.63
C LEU A 149 -2.56 10.67 6.45
N VAL A 150 -3.22 10.11 7.47
CA VAL A 150 -4.67 9.88 7.45
C VAL A 150 -5.43 11.21 7.37
N LEU A 151 -5.03 12.21 8.15
CA LEU A 151 -5.62 13.56 8.12
C LEU A 151 -5.49 14.20 6.74
N ALA A 152 -4.32 14.05 6.09
CA ALA A 152 -4.11 14.53 4.73
C ALA A 152 -5.04 13.81 3.73
N GLY A 153 -5.23 12.49 3.88
CA GLY A 153 -6.21 11.72 3.12
C GLY A 153 -7.65 12.25 3.28
N CYS A 154 -8.07 12.49 4.53
CA CYS A 154 -9.38 13.06 4.86
C CYS A 154 -9.57 14.47 4.27
N ALA A 155 -8.58 15.34 4.42
CA ALA A 155 -8.61 16.70 3.86
C ALA A 155 -8.71 16.66 2.33
N ALA A 156 -7.93 15.79 1.69
CA ALA A 156 -7.92 15.64 0.25
C ALA A 156 -9.27 15.09 -0.27
N ALA A 157 -9.94 14.21 0.48
CA ALA A 157 -11.30 13.76 0.15
C ALA A 157 -12.33 14.89 0.26
N ARG A 158 -12.25 15.74 1.30
CA ARG A 158 -13.16 16.88 1.49
C ARG A 158 -13.02 17.96 0.41
N LEU A 159 -11.79 18.20 -0.06
CA LEU A 159 -11.52 19.21 -1.09
C LEU A 159 -11.95 18.76 -2.50
N ARG A 160 -12.08 17.46 -2.74
CA ARG A 160 -12.43 16.90 -4.05
C ARG A 160 -13.91 16.50 -4.07
N ARG A 161 -14.77 17.36 -4.63
CA ARG A 161 -16.24 17.13 -4.72
C ARG A 161 -16.64 15.82 -5.44
N ALA A 162 -15.75 15.21 -6.22
CA ALA A 162 -15.98 13.95 -6.94
C ALA A 162 -15.07 12.80 -6.45
N ALA A 163 -14.35 12.96 -5.33
CA ALA A 163 -13.52 11.88 -4.78
C ALA A 163 -14.37 10.88 -3.99
N THR A 164 -13.94 9.61 -4.00
CA THR A 164 -14.48 8.59 -3.11
C THR A 164 -14.38 9.04 -1.66
N PRO A 165 -15.44 8.91 -0.84
CA PRO A 165 -15.41 9.26 0.57
C PRO A 165 -14.27 8.53 1.28
N TYR A 166 -13.48 9.27 2.04
CA TYR A 166 -12.44 8.75 2.90
C TYR A 166 -12.54 9.41 4.28
N PRO A 167 -12.59 8.63 5.37
CA PRO A 167 -12.61 7.16 5.39
C PRO A 167 -13.98 6.58 5.01
N SER A 168 -13.99 5.36 4.47
CA SER A 168 -15.24 4.65 4.18
C SER A 168 -15.80 3.97 5.42
N TYR A 169 -14.94 3.55 6.35
CA TYR A 169 -15.32 3.04 7.66
C TYR A 169 -14.12 3.07 8.63
N TRP A 170 -14.38 3.00 9.93
CA TRP A 170 -13.35 3.10 10.98
C TRP A 170 -13.07 1.76 11.69
N TRP A 171 -14.04 0.83 11.69
CA TRP A 171 -13.98 -0.51 12.28
C TRP A 171 -14.43 -1.57 11.27
#